data_AF-A0A2I0AUV6-F1
#
_entry.id   AF-A0A2I0AUV6-F1
#
_cell.length_a   1.000
_cell.length_b   1.000
_cell.length_c   1.000
_cell.angle_alpha   90.00
_cell.angle_beta   90.00
_cell.angle_gamma   90.00
#
_symmetry.space_group_name_H-M   'P 1'
#
loop_
_entity.id
_entity.type
_entity.pdbx_description
1 polymer ?
#
loop_
_entity_poly.entity_id
_entity_poly.type
_entity_poly.pdbx_seq_one_letter_code
_entity_poly.pdbx_strand_id
1 'polypeptide(L)'
;MTVKCIQVFSDSQLVVNQVNRAFEMKDEILKKYLQQAQSLISQFEDFSLTHIPREENQVADRFAKAGLPDLRRTQVFERLSFECVKIHSGEHLPCWMDKILNYLKDGTQPDNRQNAKKLKLDCAKYTLMNGELYRRSYAKPLTKCLRPEEAQEVMEAVHKGECGTHACGRSLVMRILRQGFF
;
A
#
# COMPACT_ATOMS: atom_id res chain seq x y z
N MET A 1 -8.81 -14.80 28.09
CA MET A 1 -10.18 -15.15 27.65
C MET A 1 -10.04 -15.68 26.23
N THR A 2 -10.29 -16.96 25.99
CA THR A 2 -10.27 -17.55 24.63
C THR A 2 -11.67 -17.46 24.05
N VAL A 3 -11.81 -16.85 22.87
CA VAL A 3 -13.09 -16.82 22.14
C VAL A 3 -13.32 -18.21 21.57
N LYS A 4 -14.43 -18.84 21.92
CA LYS A 4 -14.79 -20.21 21.50
C LYS A 4 -15.70 -20.24 20.28
N CYS A 5 -16.59 -19.26 20.15
CA CYS A 5 -17.60 -19.21 19.10
C CYS A 5 -17.51 -17.85 18.38
N ILE A 6 -17.59 -17.86 17.06
CA ILE A 6 -17.55 -16.64 16.26
C ILE A 6 -18.64 -16.65 15.19
N GLN A 7 -19.29 -15.50 15.04
CA GLN A 7 -20.24 -15.23 13.97
C GLN A 7 -19.70 -14.09 13.11
N VAL A 8 -19.56 -14.35 11.82
CA VAL A 8 -18.95 -13.45 10.85
C VAL A 8 -20.02 -13.05 9.83
N PHE A 9 -20.03 -11.76 9.49
CA PHE A 9 -20.91 -11.20 8.47
C PHE A 9 -20.08 -10.58 7.35
N SER A 10 -20.52 -10.76 6.10
CA SER A 10 -19.84 -10.23 4.92
C SER A 10 -20.84 -9.82 3.84
N ASP A 11 -20.54 -8.76 3.11
CA ASP A 11 -21.30 -8.33 1.92
C ASP A 11 -20.75 -8.93 0.61
N SER A 12 -19.76 -9.82 0.71
CA SER A 12 -19.22 -10.56 -0.44
C SER A 12 -19.86 -11.94 -0.55
N GLN A 13 -20.89 -12.04 -1.39
CA GLN A 13 -21.59 -13.30 -1.69
C GLN A 13 -20.62 -14.41 -2.14
N LEU A 14 -19.60 -14.05 -2.94
CA LEU A 14 -18.60 -15.00 -3.42
C LEU A 14 -17.82 -15.63 -2.26
N VAL A 15 -17.31 -14.80 -1.35
CA VAL A 15 -16.51 -15.25 -0.20
C VAL A 15 -17.36 -16.12 0.73
N VAL A 16 -18.59 -15.67 1.04
CA VAL A 16 -19.53 -16.42 1.88
C VAL A 16 -19.76 -17.82 1.32
N ASN A 17 -20.08 -17.92 0.02
CA ASN A 17 -20.37 -19.19 -0.62
C ASN A 17 -19.14 -20.09 -0.76
N GLN A 18 -17.95 -19.54 -0.98
CA GLN A 18 -16.72 -20.32 -1.08
C GLN A 18 -16.27 -20.87 0.27
N VAL A 19 -16.34 -20.07 1.33
CA VAL A 19 -16.00 -20.51 2.69
C VAL A 19 -17.00 -21.54 3.20
N ASN A 20 -18.30 -21.33 2.95
CA ASN A 20 -19.35 -22.29 3.27
C ASN A 20 -19.38 -23.52 2.32
N ARG A 21 -18.41 -23.63 1.40
CA ARG A 21 -18.27 -24.73 0.43
C ARG A 21 -19.48 -24.93 -0.50
N ALA A 22 -20.32 -23.90 -0.64
CA ALA A 22 -21.41 -23.89 -1.60
C ALA A 22 -20.89 -23.69 -3.04
N PHE A 23 -19.80 -22.94 -3.21
CA PHE A 23 -19.16 -22.67 -4.50
C PHE A 23 -17.77 -23.29 -4.59
N GLU A 24 -17.45 -23.84 -5.76
CA GLU A 24 -16.09 -24.30 -6.08
C GLU A 24 -15.15 -23.12 -6.40
N MET A 25 -13.89 -23.28 -6.01
CA MET A 25 -12.85 -22.28 -6.21
C MET A 25 -11.85 -22.75 -7.27
N LYS A 26 -11.85 -22.09 -8.42
CA LYS A 26 -10.98 -22.43 -9.56
C LYS A 26 -9.65 -21.68 -9.56
N ASP A 27 -9.60 -20.51 -8.94
CA ASP A 27 -8.41 -19.66 -8.90
C ASP A 27 -7.39 -20.18 -7.86
N GLU A 28 -6.14 -20.39 -8.29
CA GLU A 28 -5.07 -20.96 -7.47
C GLU A 28 -4.60 -20.03 -6.35
N ILE A 29 -4.75 -18.71 -6.51
CA ILE A 29 -4.42 -17.73 -5.46
C ILE A 29 -5.52 -17.74 -4.40
N LEU A 30 -6.78 -17.69 -4.84
CA LEU A 30 -7.91 -17.74 -3.91
C LEU A 30 -7.91 -19.05 -3.10
N LYS A 31 -7.49 -20.17 -3.69
CA LYS A 31 -7.36 -21.45 -2.97
C LYS A 31 -6.45 -21.33 -1.74
N LYS A 32 -5.32 -20.61 -1.87
CA LYS A 32 -4.39 -20.38 -0.75
C LYS A 32 -5.05 -19.56 0.36
N TYR A 33 -5.83 -18.53 0.01
CA TYR A 33 -6.57 -17.73 0.99
C TYR A 33 -7.67 -18.54 1.69
N LEU A 34 -8.38 -19.39 0.94
CA LEU A 34 -9.40 -20.26 1.51
C LEU A 34 -8.78 -21.26 2.51
N GLN A 35 -7.61 -21.83 2.19
CA GLN A 35 -6.89 -22.71 3.12
C GLN A 35 -6.49 -21.99 4.41
N GLN A 36 -5.97 -20.77 4.30
CA GLN A 36 -5.64 -19.95 5.49
C GLN A 36 -6.87 -19.62 6.32
N ALA A 37 -7.97 -19.20 5.68
CA ALA A 37 -9.22 -18.93 6.36
C ALA A 37 -9.74 -20.17 7.09
N GLN A 38 -9.70 -21.34 6.47
CA GLN A 38 -10.10 -22.61 7.09
C GLN A 38 -9.22 -22.97 8.30
N SER A 39 -7.91 -22.74 8.22
CA SER A 39 -6.97 -22.95 9.34
C SER A 39 -7.20 -21.99 10.52
N LEU A 40 -7.71 -20.79 10.27
CA LEU A 40 -8.10 -19.86 11.32
C LEU A 40 -9.45 -20.25 11.93
N ILE A 41 -10.41 -20.63 11.07
CA ILE A 41 -11.74 -21.07 11.49
C ILE A 41 -11.65 -22.32 12.39
N SER A 42 -10.72 -23.24 12.10
CA SER A 42 -10.53 -24.46 12.91
C SER A 42 -10.05 -24.21 14.35
N GLN A 43 -9.68 -22.97 14.70
CA GLN A 43 -9.30 -22.58 16.06
C GLN A 43 -10.52 -22.31 16.96
N PHE A 44 -11.72 -22.22 16.38
CA PHE A 44 -12.97 -21.98 17.10
C PHE A 44 -13.78 -23.28 17.21
N GLU A 45 -14.50 -23.44 18.32
CA GLU A 45 -15.44 -24.56 18.55
C GLU A 45 -16.68 -24.43 17.64
N ASP A 46 -17.13 -23.19 17.40
CA ASP A 46 -18.27 -22.90 16.53
C ASP A 46 -18.01 -21.69 15.63
N PHE A 47 -18.46 -21.77 14.38
CA PHE A 47 -18.26 -20.76 13.34
C PHE A 47 -19.49 -20.66 12.44
N SER A 48 -19.94 -19.43 12.22
CA SER A 48 -20.93 -19.13 11.18
C SER A 48 -20.50 -17.94 10.34
N LEU A 49 -20.74 -18.03 9.03
CA LEU A 49 -20.53 -16.95 8.07
C LEU A 49 -21.81 -16.70 7.27
N THR A 50 -22.34 -15.49 7.39
CA THR A 50 -23.61 -15.10 6.76
C THR A 50 -23.42 -13.88 5.86
N HIS A 51 -24.09 -13.91 4.72
CA HIS A 51 -24.14 -12.75 3.84
C HIS A 51 -25.10 -11.69 4.38
N ILE A 52 -24.67 -10.43 4.38
CA ILE A 52 -25.51 -9.27 4.70
C ILE A 52 -25.46 -8.23 3.57
N PRO A 53 -26.53 -7.44 3.35
CA PRO A 53 -26.50 -6.33 2.42
C PRO A 53 -25.38 -5.33 2.74
N ARG A 54 -24.86 -4.65 1.72
CA ARG A 54 -23.78 -3.66 1.88
C ARG A 54 -24.17 -2.52 2.81
N GLU A 55 -25.44 -2.16 2.80
CA GLU A 55 -26.05 -1.14 3.66
C GLU A 55 -25.96 -1.52 5.14
N GLU A 56 -25.86 -2.80 5.47
CA GLU A 56 -25.69 -3.32 6.82
C GLU A 56 -24.20 -3.53 7.17
N ASN A 57 -23.33 -3.70 6.17
CA ASN A 57 -21.87 -3.84 6.36
C ASN A 57 -21.10 -2.50 6.36
N GLN A 58 -21.78 -1.36 6.52
CA GLN A 58 -21.18 -0.02 6.38
C GLN A 58 -19.96 0.22 7.28
N VAL A 59 -19.90 -0.41 8.46
CA VAL A 59 -18.76 -0.26 9.38
C VAL A 59 -17.50 -0.86 8.77
N ALA A 60 -17.53 -2.13 8.37
CA ALA A 60 -16.39 -2.79 7.74
C ALA A 60 -16.03 -2.11 6.41
N ASP A 61 -17.04 -1.69 5.65
CA ASP A 61 -16.88 -1.04 4.35
C ASP A 61 -16.20 0.35 4.48
N ARG A 62 -16.52 1.11 5.55
CA ARG A 62 -15.80 2.35 5.91
C ARG A 62 -14.35 2.06 6.30
N PHE A 63 -14.09 1.03 7.10
CA PHE A 63 -12.73 0.66 7.50
C PHE A 63 -11.88 0.23 6.29
N ALA A 64 -12.44 -0.56 5.38
CA ALA A 64 -11.76 -0.98 4.16
C ALA A 64 -11.42 0.22 3.25
N LYS A 65 -12.34 1.20 3.12
CA LYS A 65 -12.16 2.40 2.27
C LYS A 65 -11.19 3.43 2.85
N ALA A 66 -11.22 3.62 4.16
CA ALA A 66 -10.30 4.51 4.85
C ALA A 66 -8.84 4.05 4.64
N GLY A 67 -8.63 2.74 4.44
CA GLY A 67 -7.35 2.12 4.76
C GLY A 67 -7.17 2.18 6.28
N LEU A 68 -6.36 1.29 6.86
CA LEU A 68 -6.13 1.30 8.30
C LEU A 68 -5.73 2.73 8.75
N PRO A 69 -6.56 3.46 9.53
CA PRO A 69 -6.11 4.69 10.15
C PRO A 69 -5.00 4.30 11.15
N ASP A 70 -3.95 5.12 11.24
CA ASP A 70 -2.83 4.95 12.17
C ASP A 70 -3.33 4.36 13.51
N LEU A 71 -2.96 3.10 13.74
CA LEU A 71 -3.42 2.24 14.81
C LEU A 71 -2.84 2.73 16.14
N ARG A 72 -3.34 3.87 16.64
CA ARG A 72 -2.96 4.41 17.96
C ARG A 72 -4.04 4.22 19.02
N ARG A 73 -5.23 3.69 18.70
CA ARG A 73 -6.34 3.71 19.68
C ARG A 73 -7.17 2.44 19.87
N THR A 74 -6.79 1.30 19.29
CA THR A 74 -7.41 0.02 19.67
C THR A 74 -6.34 -1.07 19.66
N GLN A 75 -6.36 -1.88 20.72
CA GLN A 75 -5.30 -2.78 21.16
C GLN A 75 -4.72 -3.67 20.03
N VAL A 76 -3.42 -3.46 19.81
CA VAL A 76 -2.36 -4.45 19.52
C VAL A 76 -2.74 -5.55 18.51
N PHE A 77 -2.69 -5.19 17.23
CA PHE A 77 -1.97 -6.03 16.28
C PHE A 77 -0.60 -5.36 16.09
N GLU A 78 0.45 -6.15 16.27
CA GLU A 78 1.84 -5.70 16.28
C GLU A 78 2.12 -4.90 15.01
N ARG A 79 2.34 -3.60 15.21
CA ARG A 79 2.85 -2.71 14.17
C ARG A 79 4.18 -3.30 13.75
N LEU A 80 4.28 -3.83 12.52
CA LEU A 80 5.56 -3.87 11.83
C LEU A 80 5.97 -2.40 11.70
N SER A 81 6.74 -1.94 12.68
CA SER A 81 7.52 -0.74 12.55
C SER A 81 8.41 -0.99 11.35
N PHE A 82 8.08 -0.37 10.23
CA PHE A 82 9.06 -0.11 9.20
C PHE A 82 10.07 0.82 9.86
N GLU A 83 11.02 0.24 10.59
CA GLU A 83 12.36 0.76 10.66
C GLU A 83 12.82 0.72 9.21
N CYS A 84 12.57 1.84 8.51
CA CYS A 84 13.13 2.07 7.20
C CYS A 84 14.63 1.99 7.43
N VAL A 85 15.20 0.83 7.08
CA VAL A 85 16.62 0.57 7.19
C VAL A 85 17.29 1.77 6.53
N LYS A 86 18.07 2.51 7.31
CA LYS A 86 18.98 3.52 6.78
C LYS A 86 20.00 2.76 5.93
N ILE A 87 19.68 2.51 4.67
CA ILE A 87 20.62 1.90 3.76
C ILE A 87 21.58 3.01 3.34
N HIS A 88 22.83 2.72 3.65
CA HIS A 88 24.00 3.54 3.45
C HIS A 88 24.11 4.01 2.00
N SER A 89 24.66 5.21 1.86
CA SER A 89 25.19 5.79 0.64
C SER A 89 26.15 4.82 -0.07
N GLY A 90 25.62 4.05 -1.02
CA GLY A 90 26.35 3.33 -2.05
C GLY A 90 26.05 3.95 -3.42
N GLU A 91 26.97 3.80 -4.38
CA GLU A 91 26.80 4.28 -5.75
C GLU A 91 25.55 3.65 -6.39
N HIS A 92 24.44 4.39 -6.41
CA HIS A 92 23.19 3.96 -7.02
C HIS A 92 23.29 3.99 -8.54
N LEU A 93 22.56 3.09 -9.20
CA LEU A 93 22.43 3.10 -10.65
C LEU A 93 21.81 4.43 -11.12
N PRO A 94 22.30 5.06 -12.20
CA PRO A 94 21.75 6.32 -12.68
C PRO A 94 20.26 6.20 -13.00
N CYS A 95 19.44 7.05 -12.40
CA CYS A 95 18.00 7.10 -12.63
C CYS A 95 17.54 8.53 -12.95
N TRP A 96 16.25 8.66 -13.29
CA TRP A 96 15.67 9.95 -13.67
C TRP A 96 15.78 11.02 -12.56
N MET A 97 15.84 10.60 -11.28
CA MET A 97 15.96 11.50 -10.13
C MET A 97 17.30 12.22 -10.11
N ASP A 98 18.38 11.64 -10.62
CA ASP A 98 19.72 12.21 -10.53
C ASP A 98 19.81 13.54 -11.29
N LYS A 99 19.13 13.65 -12.43
CA LYS A 99 19.05 14.91 -13.19
C LYS A 99 18.40 16.04 -12.39
N ILE A 100 17.38 15.71 -11.59
CA ILE A 100 16.65 16.68 -10.76
C ILE A 100 17.48 17.00 -9.51
N LEU A 101 18.09 15.99 -8.90
CA LEU A 101 18.96 16.17 -7.73
C LEU A 101 20.16 17.05 -8.07
N ASN A 102 20.86 16.78 -9.18
CA ASN A 102 22.03 17.58 -9.60
C ASN A 102 21.66 19.02 -9.96
N TYR A 103 20.44 19.24 -10.49
CA TYR A 103 19.94 20.59 -10.72
C TYR A 103 19.59 21.31 -9.42
N LEU A 104 18.91 20.64 -8.49
CA LEU A 104 18.46 21.23 -7.23
C LEU A 104 19.59 21.40 -6.18
N LYS A 105 20.61 20.53 -6.18
CA LYS A 105 21.77 20.60 -5.28
C LYS A 105 22.88 21.47 -5.86
N ASP A 106 23.30 21.20 -7.10
CA ASP A 106 24.52 21.77 -7.67
C ASP A 106 24.24 22.84 -8.73
N GLY A 107 22.97 23.09 -9.07
CA GLY A 107 22.59 24.04 -10.12
C GLY A 107 22.96 23.56 -11.54
N THR A 108 23.26 22.28 -11.71
CA THR A 108 23.76 21.73 -12.98
C THR A 108 22.69 21.84 -14.06
N GLN A 109 22.97 22.56 -15.15
CA GLN A 109 22.02 22.77 -16.24
C GLN A 109 22.66 22.44 -17.61
N PRO A 110 21.88 21.97 -18.59
CA PRO A 110 22.37 21.79 -19.95
C PRO A 110 22.75 23.13 -20.61
N ASP A 111 23.80 23.15 -21.43
CA ASP A 111 24.20 24.34 -22.19
C ASP A 111 23.12 24.81 -23.18
N ASN A 112 22.34 23.86 -23.71
CA ASN A 112 21.24 24.20 -24.58
C ASN A 112 20.13 24.91 -23.79
N ARG A 113 19.96 26.21 -24.07
CA ARG A 113 18.96 27.09 -23.45
C ARG A 113 17.54 26.54 -23.45
N GLN A 114 17.13 25.82 -24.50
CA GLN A 114 15.80 25.21 -24.55
C GLN A 114 15.68 24.03 -23.57
N ASN A 115 16.73 23.21 -23.48
CA ASN A 115 16.78 22.07 -22.56
C ASN A 115 16.90 22.54 -21.10
N ALA A 116 17.66 23.60 -20.82
CA ALA A 116 17.73 24.21 -19.49
C ALA A 116 16.36 24.75 -19.04
N LYS A 117 15.62 25.41 -19.94
CA LYS A 117 14.25 25.87 -19.64
C LYS A 117 13.30 24.70 -19.35
N LYS A 118 13.37 23.63 -20.14
CA LYS A 118 12.56 22.41 -19.94
C LYS A 118 12.89 21.75 -18.59
N LEU A 119 14.18 21.60 -18.28
CA LEU A 119 14.63 21.04 -17.00
C LEU A 119 14.15 21.87 -15.83
N LYS A 120 14.28 23.21 -15.89
CA LYS A 120 13.80 24.11 -14.85
C LYS A 120 12.30 23.98 -14.62
N LEU A 121 11.51 23.89 -15.68
CA LEU A 121 10.06 23.72 -15.59
C LEU A 121 9.70 22.37 -14.97
N ASP A 122 10.43 21.32 -15.31
CA ASP A 122 10.19 19.99 -14.74
C ASP A 122 10.59 19.92 -13.26
N CYS A 123 11.75 20.48 -12.90
CA CYS A 123 12.26 20.55 -11.53
C CYS A 123 11.37 21.39 -10.60
N ALA A 124 10.58 22.34 -11.14
CA ALA A 124 9.64 23.13 -10.35
C ALA A 124 8.57 22.28 -9.64
N LYS A 125 8.34 21.03 -10.08
CA LYS A 125 7.44 20.07 -9.45
C LYS A 125 8.04 19.40 -8.22
N TYR A 126 9.32 19.63 -7.92
CA TYR A 126 10.04 18.93 -6.86
C TYR A 126 10.66 19.90 -5.86
N THR A 127 11.01 19.39 -4.69
CA THR A 127 11.71 20.12 -3.63
C THR A 127 12.66 19.18 -2.90
N LEU A 128 13.78 19.72 -2.43
CA LEU A 128 14.75 18.97 -1.64
C LEU A 128 14.52 19.27 -0.15
N MET A 129 14.43 18.24 0.68
CA MET A 129 14.34 18.37 2.14
C MET A 129 15.28 17.37 2.78
N ASN A 130 16.19 17.83 3.63
CA ASN A 130 17.17 16.99 4.32
C ASN A 130 17.98 16.06 3.38
N GLY A 131 18.26 16.51 2.15
CA GLY A 131 18.99 15.73 1.14
C GLY A 131 18.14 14.74 0.34
N GLU A 132 16.86 14.59 0.66
CA GLU A 132 15.91 13.72 -0.02
C GLU A 132 14.99 14.51 -0.99
N LEU A 133 14.59 13.87 -2.09
CA LEU A 133 13.74 14.48 -3.12
C LEU A 133 12.26 14.24 -2.82
N TYR A 134 11.46 15.30 -2.89
CA TYR A 134 10.01 15.24 -2.71
C TYR A 134 9.28 15.86 -3.89
N ARG A 135 8.17 15.27 -4.30
CA ARG A 135 7.27 15.82 -5.33
C ARG A 135 6.18 16.68 -4.70
N ARG A 136 5.94 17.85 -5.30
CA ARG A 136 4.86 18.79 -4.96
C ARG A 136 3.54 18.27 -5.54
N SER A 137 2.55 18.13 -4.68
CA SER A 137 1.17 17.77 -5.04
C SER A 137 0.26 19.00 -4.85
N TYR A 138 -0.79 19.12 -5.68
CA TYR A 138 -1.75 20.22 -5.59
C TYR A 138 -2.72 20.10 -4.40
N ALA A 139 -2.82 18.95 -3.72
CA ALA A 139 -3.94 18.64 -2.82
C ALA A 139 -3.59 17.90 -1.50
N LYS A 140 -2.41 18.18 -0.89
CA LYS A 140 -1.81 17.62 0.37
C LYS A 140 -0.69 16.57 0.14
N PRO A 141 0.03 16.18 1.22
CA PRO A 141 1.40 16.60 1.57
C PRO A 141 2.44 16.25 0.49
N LEU A 142 3.67 16.75 0.65
CA LEU A 142 4.80 16.36 -0.19
C LEU A 142 5.00 14.84 -0.16
N THR A 143 5.17 14.22 -1.32
CA THR A 143 5.44 12.77 -1.42
C THR A 143 6.92 12.54 -1.66
N LYS A 144 7.56 11.68 -0.85
CA LYS A 144 8.97 11.29 -1.01
C LYS A 144 9.12 10.52 -2.31
N CYS A 145 10.02 10.97 -3.19
CA CYS A 145 10.34 10.25 -4.40
C CYS A 145 11.22 9.04 -4.05
N LEU A 146 10.87 7.88 -4.59
CA LEU A 146 11.62 6.65 -4.37
C LEU A 146 12.53 6.35 -5.55
N ARG A 147 13.75 5.89 -5.26
CA ARG A 147 14.61 5.28 -6.29
C ARG A 147 14.00 3.95 -6.74
N PRO A 148 14.37 3.42 -7.92
CA PRO A 148 13.81 2.17 -8.44
C PRO A 148 13.86 0.99 -7.45
N GLU A 149 14.96 0.87 -6.71
CA GLU A 149 15.16 -0.20 -5.72
C GLU A 149 14.20 -0.03 -4.53
N GLU A 150 14.14 1.18 -3.96
CA GLU A 150 13.22 1.51 -2.86
C GLU A 150 11.76 1.38 -3.30
N ALA A 151 11.44 1.78 -4.53
CA ALA A 151 10.10 1.68 -5.11
C ALA A 151 9.67 0.22 -5.25
N GLN A 152 10.60 -0.68 -5.62
CA GLN A 152 10.33 -2.11 -5.68
C GLN A 152 10.03 -2.67 -4.29
N GLU A 153 10.82 -2.32 -3.27
CA GLU A 153 10.58 -2.76 -1.89
C GLU A 153 9.21 -2.31 -1.37
N VAL A 154 8.88 -1.03 -1.57
CA VAL A 154 7.57 -0.47 -1.17
C VAL A 154 6.44 -1.14 -1.95
N MET A 155 6.62 -1.37 -3.26
CA MET A 155 5.62 -2.05 -4.09
C MET A 155 5.38 -3.49 -3.63
N GLU A 156 6.45 -4.25 -3.37
CA GLU A 156 6.36 -5.61 -2.86
C GLU A 156 5.71 -5.66 -1.48
N ALA A 157 6.06 -4.75 -0.57
CA ALA A 157 5.46 -4.67 0.75
C ALA A 157 3.96 -4.35 0.69
N VAL A 158 3.55 -3.38 -0.14
CA VAL A 158 2.14 -3.01 -0.32
C VAL A 158 1.36 -4.12 -1.01
N HIS A 159 1.99 -4.86 -1.93
CA HIS A 159 1.38 -5.98 -2.65
C HIS A 159 1.23 -7.24 -1.77
N LYS A 160 2.24 -7.56 -0.95
CA LYS A 160 2.29 -8.73 -0.05
C LYS A 160 1.63 -8.51 1.31
N GLY A 161 1.35 -7.26 1.70
CA GLY A 161 0.71 -6.90 2.98
C GLY A 161 -0.74 -7.40 3.13
N GLU A 162 -1.36 -7.08 4.28
CA GLU A 162 -2.63 -7.63 4.79
C GLU A 162 -3.63 -8.06 3.69
N CYS A 163 -3.80 -9.38 3.59
CA CYS A 163 -4.61 -10.11 2.61
C CYS A 163 -4.41 -9.61 1.17
N GLY A 164 -3.27 -9.98 0.57
CA GLY A 164 -2.82 -9.64 -0.78
C GLY A 164 -3.97 -9.31 -1.71
N THR A 165 -4.29 -8.02 -1.72
CA THR A 165 -5.45 -7.51 -2.41
C THR A 165 -5.24 -7.78 -3.90
N HIS A 166 -6.24 -8.36 -4.57
CA HIS A 166 -6.44 -8.25 -6.02
C HIS A 166 -6.73 -6.78 -6.42
N ALA A 167 -5.99 -5.85 -5.83
CA ALA A 167 -6.05 -4.44 -6.03
C ALA A 167 -5.53 -4.17 -7.44
N CYS A 168 -6.44 -3.75 -8.33
CA CYS A 168 -6.07 -3.20 -9.63
C CYS A 168 -4.95 -2.16 -9.46
N GLY A 169 -4.05 -2.04 -10.44
CA GLY A 169 -2.86 -1.17 -10.33
C GLY A 169 -3.18 0.27 -9.85
N ARG A 170 -4.36 0.81 -10.19
CA ARG A 170 -4.83 2.12 -9.69
C ARG A 170 -4.99 2.20 -8.17
N SER A 171 -5.52 1.17 -7.50
CA SER A 171 -5.69 1.20 -6.05
C SER A 171 -4.37 1.01 -5.30
N LEU A 172 -3.43 0.22 -5.86
CA LEU A 172 -2.06 0.13 -5.34
C LEU A 172 -1.34 1.49 -5.41
N VAL A 173 -1.40 2.16 -6.56
CA VAL A 173 -0.83 3.51 -6.73
C VAL A 173 -1.41 4.49 -5.71
N MET A 174 -2.73 4.48 -5.51
CA MET A 174 -3.37 5.36 -4.52
C MET A 174 -2.96 5.04 -3.08
N ARG A 175 -2.72 3.77 -2.75
CA ARG A 175 -2.20 3.37 -1.43
C ARG A 175 -0.78 3.90 -1.20
N ILE A 176 0.11 3.72 -2.18
CA ILE A 176 1.49 4.21 -2.12
C ILE A 176 1.53 5.74 -1.95
N LEU A 177 0.72 6.46 -2.75
CA LEU A 177 0.61 7.92 -2.65
C LEU A 177 0.07 8.38 -1.28
N ARG A 178 -0.92 7.67 -0.72
CA ARG A 178 -1.47 7.96 0.62
C ARG A 178 -0.47 7.71 1.75
N GLN A 179 0.47 6.78 1.56
CA GLN A 179 1.59 6.57 2.48
C GLN A 179 2.69 7.64 2.35
N GLY A 180 2.58 8.52 1.35
CA GLY A 180 3.51 9.63 1.15
C GLY A 180 4.65 9.32 0.20
N PHE A 181 4.55 8.29 -0.63
CA PHE A 181 5.59 7.91 -1.59
C PHE A 181 5.20 8.21 -3.04
N PHE A 182 6.16 8.59 -3.87
CA PHE A 182 6.01 8.85 -5.31
C PHE A 182 6.97 8.02 -6.14
#